data_AF-A0A9X3HM51-F1
#
_entry.id   AF-A0A9X3HM51-F1
#
_cell.length_a   1.000
_cell.length_b   1.000
_cell.length_c   1.000
_cell.angle_alpha   90.00
_cell.angle_beta   90.00
_cell.angle_gamma   90.00
#
_symmetry.space_group_name_H-M   'P 1'
#
loop_
_entity.id
_entity.type
_entity.pdbx_description
1 polymer ?
#
loop_
_entity_poly.entity_id
_entity_poly.type
_entity_poly.pdbx_seq_one_letter_code
_entity_poly.pdbx_strand_id
1 'polypeptide(L)' 'MSSKYEGMSATEADYLMRGTIGGIVFEALDDARRMTRTEWNDRDIFEWSQYVAGLIAVTIENRRRGAP' A
#
# COMPACT_ATOMS: atom_id res chain seq x y z
N MET A 1 9.21 19.38 -3.34
CA MET A 1 9.73 18.08 -2.86
C MET A 1 10.06 17.25 -4.08
N SER A 2 11.27 16.71 -4.11
CA SER A 2 11.77 15.84 -5.16
C SER A 2 10.97 14.52 -5.13
N SER A 3 10.64 13.96 -6.31
CA SER A 3 9.88 12.71 -6.39
C SER A 3 10.72 11.57 -5.82
N LYS A 4 10.13 10.66 -5.03
CA LYS A 4 10.85 9.46 -4.56
C LYS A 4 11.33 8.53 -5.69
N TYR A 5 10.89 8.79 -6.92
CA TYR A 5 11.27 8.07 -8.15
C TYR A 5 12.28 8.85 -9.01
N GLU A 6 12.71 10.04 -8.58
CA GLU A 6 13.62 10.89 -9.36
C GLU A 6 14.96 10.18 -9.62
N GLY A 7 15.39 10.19 -10.88
CA GLY A 7 16.62 9.53 -11.32
C GLY A 7 16.53 8.00 -11.44
N MET A 8 15.40 7.37 -11.12
CA MET A 8 15.19 5.94 -11.30
C MET A 8 14.83 5.60 -12.74
N SER A 9 15.27 4.43 -13.21
CA SER A 9 14.71 3.82 -14.41
C SER A 9 13.26 3.38 -14.19
N ALA A 10 12.50 3.19 -15.27
CA ALA A 10 11.12 2.69 -15.19
C ALA A 10 11.01 1.36 -14.42
N THR A 11 11.98 0.46 -14.61
CA THR A 11 12.05 -0.83 -13.91
C THR A 11 12.28 -0.66 -12.41
N GLU A 12 13.20 0.20 -12.00
CA GLU A 12 13.45 0.48 -10.57
C GLU A 12 12.25 1.14 -9.90
N ALA A 13 11.60 2.09 -10.59
CA ALA A 13 10.38 2.72 -10.10
C ALA A 13 9.23 1.71 -9.94
N ASP A 14 9.11 0.74 -10.85
CA ASP A 14 8.13 -0.35 -10.76
C ASP A 14 8.43 -1.30 -9.61
N TYR A 15 9.70 -1.66 -9.38
CA TYR A 15 10.09 -2.47 -8.22
C TYR A 15 9.79 -1.74 -6.91
N LEU A 16 10.08 -0.45 -6.81
CA LEU A 16 9.77 0.34 -5.64
C LEU A 16 8.25 0.42 -5.39
N MET A 17 7.45 0.61 -6.45
CA MET A 17 5.98 0.59 -6.34
C MET A 17 5.49 -0.76 -5.82
N ARG A 18 5.95 -1.88 -6.41
CA ARG A 18 5.56 -3.23 -5.98
C ARG A 18 5.98 -3.52 -4.55
N GLY A 19 7.20 -3.13 -4.16
CA GLY A 19 7.68 -3.27 -2.78
C GLY A 19 6.85 -2.47 -1.79
N THR A 20 6.46 -1.24 -2.14
CA THR A 20 5.59 -0.39 -1.31
C THR A 20 4.22 -1.03 -1.11
N ILE A 21 3.59 -1.51 -2.19
CA ILE A 21 2.30 -2.22 -2.13
C ILE A 21 2.42 -3.50 -1.30
N GLY A 22 3.51 -4.26 -1.48
CA GLY A 22 3.79 -5.44 -0.68
C GLY A 22 3.87 -5.13 0.82
N GLY A 23 4.52 -4.02 1.19
CA GLY A 23 4.57 -3.55 2.58
C GLY A 23 3.19 -3.23 3.16
N ILE A 24 2.35 -2.52 2.42
CA ILE A 24 0.96 -2.21 2.83
C ILE A 24 0.17 -3.49 3.10
N VAL A 25 0.25 -4.46 2.18
CA VAL A 25 -0.46 -5.75 2.33
C VAL A 25 0.10 -6.53 3.51
N PHE A 26 1.42 -6.54 3.70
CA PHE A 26 2.07 -7.23 4.81
C PHE A 26 1.62 -6.66 6.17
N GLU A 27 1.60 -5.34 6.33
CA GLU A 27 1.13 -4.69 7.56
C GLU A 27 -0.34 -5.02 7.84
N ALA A 28 -1.20 -4.95 6.82
CA ALA A 28 -2.60 -5.32 6.98
C ALA A 28 -2.79 -6.78 7.41
N LEU A 29 -1.97 -7.70 6.88
CA LEU A 29 -2.00 -9.11 7.27
C LEU A 29 -1.46 -9.34 8.68
N ASP A 30 -0.41 -8.63 9.09
CA ASP A 30 0.15 -8.77 10.43
C ASP A 30 -0.80 -8.20 11.49
N ASP A 31 -1.46 -7.07 11.19
CA ASP A 31 -2.55 -6.54 12.03
C ASP A 31 -3.68 -7.55 12.17
N ALA A 32 -4.18 -8.09 11.05
CA ALA A 32 -5.21 -9.14 11.05
C ALA A 32 -4.82 -10.34 11.91
N ARG A 33 -3.56 -10.80 11.80
CA ARG A 33 -3.05 -11.95 12.55
C ARG A 33 -3.00 -11.72 14.05
N ARG A 34 -2.85 -10.47 14.48
CA ARG A 34 -2.80 -10.08 15.90
C ARG A 34 -4.19 -9.86 16.50
N MET A 35 -5.24 -9.79 15.68
CA MET A 35 -6.61 -9.61 16.17
C MET A 35 -7.11 -10.88 16.87
N THR A 36 -7.80 -10.66 17.98
CA THR A 36 -8.67 -11.66 18.58
C THR A 36 -9.92 -11.87 17.72
N ARG A 37 -10.66 -12.95 17.98
CA ARG A 37 -11.91 -13.24 17.28
C ARG A 37 -12.96 -12.12 17.43
N THR A 38 -13.03 -11.50 18.61
CA THR A 38 -13.97 -10.39 18.86
C THR A 38 -13.59 -9.17 18.04
N GLU A 39 -12.31 -8.75 18.08
CA GLU A 39 -11.82 -7.63 17.27
C GLU A 39 -12.02 -7.85 15.77
N TRP A 40 -11.83 -9.09 15.30
CA TRP A 40 -12.09 -9.45 13.91
C TRP A 40 -13.56 -9.30 13.52
N ASN A 41 -14.48 -9.71 14.40
CA ASN A 41 -15.92 -9.65 14.14
C ASN A 41 -16.47 -8.22 14.23
N ASP A 42 -15.94 -7.42 15.16
CA ASP A 42 -16.40 -6.05 15.41
C ASP A 42 -15.79 -5.03 14.44
N ARG A 43 -14.73 -5.41 13.73
CA ARG A 43 -14.08 -4.55 12.73
C ARG A 43 -14.97 -4.36 11.51
N ASP A 44 -15.10 -3.11 11.07
CA ASP A 44 -15.69 -2.80 9.78
C ASP A 44 -14.74 -3.21 8.65
N ILE A 45 -14.99 -4.38 8.07
CA ILE A 45 -14.19 -4.93 6.98
C ILE A 45 -14.32 -4.08 5.70
N PHE A 46 -15.43 -3.40 5.49
CA PHE A 46 -15.60 -2.54 4.31
C PHE A 46 -14.78 -1.27 4.42
N GLU A 47 -14.83 -0.59 5.57
CA GLU A 47 -13.97 0.57 5.82
C GLU A 47 -12.49 0.18 5.74
N TRP A 48 -12.11 -0.91 6.41
CA TRP A 48 -10.72 -1.35 6.43
C TRP A 48 -10.20 -1.76 5.04
N SER A 49 -11.00 -2.48 4.25
CA SER A 49 -10.64 -2.84 2.87
C SER A 49 -10.56 -1.61 1.96
N GLN A 50 -11.44 -0.63 2.12
CA GLN A 50 -11.37 0.65 1.40
C GLN A 50 -10.11 1.44 1.75
N TYR A 51 -9.74 1.46 3.04
CA TYR A 51 -8.51 2.11 3.50
C TYR A 51 -7.27 1.48 2.83
N VAL A 52 -7.14 0.15 2.89
CA VAL A 52 -6.01 -0.57 2.26
C VAL A 52 -6.00 -0.35 0.74
N ALA A 53 -7.16 -0.46 0.08
CA ALA A 53 -7.28 -0.20 -1.35
C ALA A 53 -6.89 1.25 -1.73
N GLY A 54 -7.26 2.23 -0.89
CA GLY A 54 -6.91 3.63 -1.06
C GLY A 54 -5.39 3.86 -0.99
N LEU A 55 -4.70 3.24 -0.04
CA LEU A 55 -3.23 3.31 0.06
C LEU A 55 -2.54 2.76 -1.20
N ILE A 56 -3.04 1.63 -1.71
CA ILE A 56 -2.54 1.02 -2.95
C ILE A 56 -2.80 1.96 -4.14
N ALA A 57 -4.01 2.50 -4.26
CA ALA A 57 -4.38 3.42 -5.34
C ALA A 57 -3.51 4.68 -5.34
N VAL A 58 -3.26 5.28 -4.18
CA VAL A 58 -2.35 6.43 -4.02
C VAL A 58 -0.93 6.06 -4.42
N THR A 59 -0.46 4.86 -4.07
CA THR A 59 0.89 4.39 -4.44
C THR A 59 1.05 4.28 -5.95
N ILE A 60 0.03 3.72 -6.64
CA ILE A 60 -0.02 3.62 -8.10
C ILE A 60 -0.07 5.02 -8.73
N GLU A 61 -0.93 5.91 -8.21
CA GLU A 61 -1.06 7.27 -8.74
C GLU A 61 0.23 8.07 -8.56
N ASN A 62 0.94 7.90 -7.43
CA ASN A 62 2.25 8.52 -7.23
C ASN A 62 3.29 8.00 -8.22
N ARG A 63 3.27 6.69 -8.54
CA ARG A 63 4.13 6.12 -9.60
C ARG A 63 3.78 6.69 -10.97
N ARG A 64 2.49 6.93 -11.26
CA ARG A 64 2.01 7.55 -12.50
C ARG A 64 2.42 9.02 -12.62
N ARG A 65 2.39 9.77 -11.51
CA ARG A 65 2.73 11.21 -11.45
C ARG A 65 4.23 11.50 -11.38
N GLY A 66 5.00 10.59 -10.80
CA GLY A 66 6.44 10.71 -10.59
C GLY A 66 7.28 9.87 -11.54
N ALA A 67 6.70 9.36 -12.63
CA ALA A 67 7.45 8.68 -13.67
C ALA A 67 8.49 9.62 -14.31
N PRO A 68 9.68 9.13 -14.70
CA PRO A 68 10.32 9.63 -15.92
C PRO A 68 9.40 9.37 -17.12
#